data_AF-A0A3M2RP44-F1
#
_entry.id   AF-A0A3M2RP44-F1
#
_cell.length_a   1.000
_cell.length_b   1.000
_cell.length_c   1.000
_cell.angle_alpha   90.00
_cell.angle_beta   90.00
_cell.angle_gamma   90.00
#
_symmetry.space_group_name_H-M   'P 1'
#
loop_
_entity.id
_entity.type
_entity.pdbx_description
1 polymer ?
#
loop_
_entity_poly.entity_id
_entity_poly.type
_entity_poly.pdbx_seq_one_letter_code
_entity_poly.pdbx_strand_id
1 'polypeptide(L)'
;MFTKTVCSLLVLASATQGFKFTGPEGDSLDVTKNITITWKQENKTTEKQLDLFWYTKPTDLLTLSFMIDSDVNITKGEYIWSPSDNTRKELAKYKDSLTNSSLFRFQAEFYDGDEKSQDDVFSDNYTITGLDDADTNAGSPVMPTWGLVAGGLAAAGLMMA
;
A
#
# COMPACT_ATOMS: atom_id res chain seq x y z
N MET A 1 -12.38 -2.15 41.57
CA MET A 1 -10.98 -2.40 41.15
C MET A 1 -11.06 -2.88 39.70
N PHE A 2 -10.90 -1.99 38.73
CA PHE A 2 -11.04 -2.33 37.31
C PHE A 2 -9.67 -2.74 36.76
N THR A 3 -9.53 -4.03 36.45
CA THR A 3 -8.37 -4.59 35.75
C THR A 3 -8.34 -4.06 34.32
N LYS A 4 -7.34 -3.23 34.02
CA LYS A 4 -7.02 -2.80 32.66
C LYS A 4 -6.42 -4.00 31.91
N THR A 5 -7.18 -4.58 30.99
CA THR A 5 -6.67 -5.49 29.98
C THR A 5 -5.83 -4.69 29.01
N VAL A 6 -4.51 -4.84 29.09
CA VAL A 6 -3.58 -4.32 28.08
C VAL A 6 -3.72 -5.24 26.87
N CYS A 7 -4.28 -4.72 25.77
CA CYS A 7 -4.21 -5.38 24.48
C CYS A 7 -2.75 -5.40 24.03
N SER A 8 -2.09 -6.53 24.25
CA SER A 8 -0.84 -6.85 23.58
C SER A 8 -1.12 -6.94 22.09
N LEU A 9 -0.76 -5.90 21.33
CA LEU A 9 -0.64 -5.99 19.89
C LEU A 9 0.32 -7.14 19.57
N LEU A 10 -0.21 -8.19 18.96
CA LEU A 10 0.57 -9.26 18.37
C LEU A 10 1.39 -8.65 17.23
N VAL A 11 2.64 -8.31 17.53
CA VAL A 11 3.67 -8.12 16.51
C VAL A 11 3.83 -9.46 15.81
N LEU A 12 3.18 -9.62 14.66
CA LEU A 12 3.46 -10.70 13.72
C LEU A 12 4.87 -10.47 13.16
N ALA A 13 5.83 -11.08 13.83
CA ALA A 13 7.22 -11.14 13.41
C ALA A 13 7.38 -12.18 12.30
N SER A 14 7.55 -11.71 11.07
CA SER A 14 8.33 -12.40 10.04
C SER A 14 9.59 -11.56 9.76
N ALA A 15 10.44 -11.45 10.77
CA ALA A 15 11.71 -10.74 10.69
C ALA A 15 12.81 -11.69 10.21
N THR A 16 12.95 -11.79 8.88
CA THR A 16 14.26 -12.09 8.26
C THR A 16 14.72 -10.97 7.32
N GLN A 17 13.91 -9.93 7.11
CA GLN A 17 14.28 -8.74 6.34
C GLN A 17 14.62 -7.61 7.29
N GLY A 18 15.74 -6.92 7.05
CA GLY A 18 16.24 -5.80 7.85
C GLY A 18 15.37 -4.55 7.83
N PHE A 19 14.11 -4.66 7.44
CA PHE A 19 13.15 -3.59 7.24
C PHE A 19 11.76 -4.03 7.71
N LYS A 20 11.17 -3.27 8.61
CA LYS A 20 9.80 -3.47 9.09
C LYS A 20 8.96 -2.27 8.70
N PHE A 21 8.03 -2.49 7.78
CA PHE A 21 7.03 -1.49 7.43
C PHE A 21 5.93 -1.47 8.50
N THR A 22 5.80 -0.37 9.23
CA THR A 22 4.82 -0.22 10.31
C THR A 22 3.59 0.56 9.87
N GLY A 23 3.68 1.32 8.78
CA GLY A 23 2.58 2.12 8.26
C GLY A 23 2.09 3.17 9.28
N PRO A 24 0.89 3.73 9.07
CA PRO A 24 0.23 4.60 10.05
C PRO A 24 -0.29 3.81 11.24
N GLU A 25 -0.38 4.45 12.41
CA GLU A 25 -0.95 3.84 13.61
C GLU A 25 -2.48 3.70 13.52
N GLY A 26 -3.01 2.57 13.99
CA GLY A 26 -4.45 2.28 14.07
C GLY A 26 -4.96 1.41 12.93
N ASP A 27 -6.25 1.06 12.97
CA ASP A 27 -6.87 0.13 12.01
C ASP A 27 -7.68 0.85 10.90
N SER A 28 -7.63 2.19 10.90
CA SER A 28 -8.40 3.03 10.00
C SER A 28 -7.59 4.22 9.50
N LEU A 29 -7.75 4.55 8.22
CA LEU A 29 -7.10 5.67 7.56
C LEU A 29 -8.14 6.67 7.09
N ASP A 30 -8.00 7.91 7.53
CA ASP A 30 -8.75 9.05 7.00
C ASP A 30 -8.01 9.62 5.80
N VAL A 31 -8.50 9.32 4.60
CA VAL A 31 -7.83 9.75 3.36
C VAL A 31 -7.99 11.24 3.05
N THR A 32 -8.75 11.99 3.86
CA THR A 32 -8.82 13.46 3.75
C THR A 32 -7.64 14.17 4.41
N LYS A 33 -6.83 13.44 5.16
CA LYS A 33 -5.70 13.98 5.94
C LYS A 33 -4.37 13.49 5.42
N ASN A 34 -3.31 14.12 5.91
CA ASN A 34 -1.96 13.61 5.73
C ASN A 34 -1.79 12.30 6.49
N ILE A 35 -1.27 11.30 5.81
CA ILE A 35 -1.02 9.97 6.32
C ILE A 35 0.49 9.80 6.47
N THR A 36 0.95 9.54 7.69
CA THR A 36 2.37 9.30 7.97
C THR A 36 2.64 7.81 7.86
N ILE A 37 3.38 7.43 6.83
CA ILE A 37 3.83 6.07 6.57
C ILE A 37 5.17 5.89 7.27
N THR A 38 5.31 4.90 8.15
CA THR A 38 6.54 4.69 8.92
C THR A 38 7.15 3.32 8.69
N TRP A 39 8.47 3.23 8.86
CA TRP A 39 9.20 1.97 8.84
C TRP A 39 10.42 2.02 9.77
N LYS A 40 10.90 0.85 10.14
CA LYS A 40 12.12 0.68 10.94
C LYS A 40 13.14 -0.15 10.19
N GLN A 41 14.36 0.34 10.16
CA GLN A 41 15.52 -0.47 9.76
C GLN A 41 15.98 -1.26 10.97
N GLU A 42 15.85 -2.59 10.92
CA GLU A 42 16.34 -3.47 11.98
C GLU A 42 17.78 -3.93 11.71
N ASN A 43 18.24 -3.89 10.45
CA ASN A 43 19.63 -4.13 10.07
C ASN A 43 20.11 -3.07 9.05
N LYS A 44 21.43 -3.03 8.79
CA LYS A 44 21.99 -2.22 7.70
C LYS A 44 21.49 -2.77 6.35
N THR A 45 20.36 -2.26 5.90
CA THR A 45 19.88 -2.38 4.52
C THR A 45 20.91 -1.73 3.59
N THR A 46 21.30 -2.42 2.53
CA THR A 46 22.22 -1.90 1.49
C THR A 46 21.49 -0.94 0.55
N GLU A 47 20.18 -1.06 0.50
CA GLU A 47 19.23 -0.27 -0.24
C GLU A 47 19.19 1.14 0.33
N LYS A 48 19.19 2.14 -0.55
CA LYS A 48 19.10 3.57 -0.15
C LYS A 48 17.74 4.18 -0.41
N GLN A 49 16.94 3.50 -1.20
CA GLN A 49 15.71 4.01 -1.79
C GLN A 49 14.65 2.92 -1.74
N LEU A 50 13.41 3.36 -1.66
CA LEU A 50 12.24 2.52 -1.75
C LEU A 50 11.17 3.23 -2.57
N ASP A 51 10.38 2.45 -3.27
CA ASP A 51 9.18 2.95 -3.94
C ASP A 51 7.97 2.61 -3.07
N LEU A 52 7.14 3.60 -2.82
CA LEU A 52 5.94 3.46 -2.02
C LEU A 52 4.74 3.30 -2.93
N PHE A 53 3.88 2.35 -2.59
CA PHE A 53 2.60 2.13 -3.25
C PHE A 53 1.50 2.03 -2.20
N TRP A 54 0.28 2.36 -2.60
CA TRP A 54 -0.90 1.84 -1.93
C TRP A 54 -1.51 0.73 -2.76
N TYR A 55 -2.10 -0.23 -2.07
CA TYR A 55 -2.70 -1.43 -2.61
C TYR A 55 -4.08 -1.65 -1.98
N THR A 56 -5.06 -2.05 -2.77
CA THR A 56 -6.33 -2.55 -2.24
C THR A 56 -6.94 -3.62 -3.13
N LYS A 57 -7.71 -4.51 -2.50
CA LYS A 57 -8.48 -5.56 -3.17
C LYS A 57 -9.97 -5.43 -2.82
N PRO A 58 -10.71 -4.47 -3.40
CA PRO A 58 -12.09 -4.17 -3.03
C PRO A 58 -13.08 -5.29 -3.36
N THR A 59 -12.73 -6.17 -4.31
CA THR A 59 -13.50 -7.38 -4.65
C THR A 59 -12.53 -8.52 -4.95
N ASP A 60 -13.01 -9.76 -4.98
CA ASP A 60 -12.15 -10.92 -5.27
C ASP A 60 -11.47 -10.89 -6.65
N LEU A 61 -12.06 -10.16 -7.60
CA LEU A 61 -11.63 -10.08 -9.00
C LEU A 61 -10.87 -8.78 -9.32
N LEU A 62 -10.82 -7.83 -8.39
CA LEU A 62 -10.21 -6.53 -8.63
C LEU A 62 -9.14 -6.21 -7.60
N THR A 63 -7.95 -5.97 -8.11
CA THR A 63 -6.79 -5.48 -7.37
C THR A 63 -6.39 -4.14 -7.94
N LEU A 64 -6.20 -3.15 -7.07
CA LEU A 64 -5.72 -1.82 -7.41
C LEU A 64 -4.38 -1.60 -6.69
N SER A 65 -3.36 -1.16 -7.42
CA SER A 65 -2.09 -0.72 -6.85
C SER A 65 -1.61 0.52 -7.59
N PHE A 66 -1.20 1.55 -6.85
CA PHE A 66 -0.71 2.80 -7.43
C PHE A 66 0.46 3.33 -6.62
N MET A 67 1.44 3.84 -7.35
CA MET A 67 2.62 4.48 -6.77
C MET A 67 2.22 5.76 -6.03
N ILE A 68 2.75 5.90 -4.82
CA ILE A 68 2.70 7.09 -3.99
C ILE A 68 3.88 7.99 -4.34
N ASP A 69 5.09 7.43 -4.30
CA ASP A 69 6.34 8.12 -4.60
C ASP A 69 7.43 7.11 -4.91
N SER A 70 8.45 7.54 -5.64
CA SER A 70 9.64 6.73 -5.94
C SER A 70 10.87 7.29 -5.23
N ASP A 71 11.94 6.50 -5.18
CA ASP A 71 13.25 6.97 -4.69
C ASP A 71 13.22 7.50 -3.24
N VAL A 72 12.27 7.03 -2.43
CA VAL A 72 12.06 7.53 -1.07
C VAL A 72 13.25 7.14 -0.20
N ASN A 73 13.86 8.14 0.44
CA ASN A 73 15.03 7.90 1.28
C ASN A 73 14.67 7.07 2.51
N ILE A 74 15.11 5.81 2.50
CA ILE A 74 14.86 4.81 3.53
C ILE A 74 15.40 5.23 4.91
N THR A 75 16.43 6.07 4.98
CA THR A 75 17.05 6.49 6.25
C THR A 75 16.19 7.47 7.05
N LYS A 76 15.16 8.07 6.43
CA LYS A 76 14.23 8.96 7.14
C LYS A 76 13.32 8.21 8.11
N GLY A 77 13.02 6.93 7.84
CA GLY A 77 12.11 6.13 8.66
C GLY A 77 10.62 6.49 8.51
N GLU A 78 10.30 7.54 7.75
CA GLU A 78 8.94 8.00 7.53
C GLU A 78 8.77 8.73 6.18
N TYR A 79 7.53 8.73 5.71
CA TYR A 79 7.05 9.48 4.56
C TYR A 79 5.66 10.03 4.84
N ILE A 80 5.42 11.32 4.54
CA ILE A 80 4.10 11.93 4.70
C ILE A 80 3.41 11.95 3.34
N TRP A 81 2.41 11.09 3.20
CA TRP A 81 1.58 11.04 2.00
C TRP A 81 0.31 11.86 2.18
N SER A 82 -0.04 12.66 1.18
CA SER A 82 -1.31 13.40 1.11
C SER A 82 -2.13 12.87 -0.07
N PRO A 83 -3.17 12.04 0.16
CA PRO A 83 -3.97 11.47 -0.92
C PRO A 83 -4.60 12.56 -1.80
N SER A 84 -4.31 12.49 -3.10
CA SER A 84 -4.86 13.45 -4.07
C SER A 84 -6.37 13.29 -4.24
N ASP A 85 -7.04 14.33 -4.76
CA ASP A 85 -8.46 14.27 -5.09
C ASP A 85 -8.77 13.12 -6.06
N ASN A 86 -7.87 12.85 -7.01
CA ASN A 86 -8.02 11.74 -7.95
C ASN A 86 -7.95 10.39 -7.23
N THR A 87 -7.00 10.22 -6.31
CA THR A 87 -6.90 9.02 -5.47
C THR A 87 -8.18 8.81 -4.67
N ARG A 88 -8.69 9.86 -4.00
CA ARG A 88 -9.92 9.74 -3.21
C ARG A 88 -11.13 9.39 -4.07
N LYS A 89 -11.26 9.99 -5.26
CA LYS A 89 -12.30 9.64 -6.24
C LYS A 89 -12.20 8.19 -6.73
N GLU A 90 -10.99 7.69 -6.97
CA GLU A 90 -10.80 6.30 -7.38
C GLU A 90 -11.22 5.33 -6.26
N LEU A 91 -10.78 5.58 -5.04
CA LEU A 91 -11.15 4.78 -3.87
C LEU A 91 -12.66 4.85 -3.57
N ALA A 92 -13.28 6.02 -3.77
CA ALA A 92 -14.71 6.22 -3.50
C ALA A 92 -15.63 5.34 -4.38
N LYS A 93 -15.17 4.92 -5.57
CA LYS A 93 -15.91 3.94 -6.41
C LYS A 93 -16.15 2.60 -5.69
N TYR A 94 -15.33 2.30 -4.67
CA TYR A 94 -15.36 1.06 -3.90
C TYR A 94 -15.62 1.32 -2.41
N LYS A 95 -16.19 2.48 -2.08
CA LYS A 95 -16.41 2.96 -0.71
C LYS A 95 -16.96 1.86 0.21
N ASP A 96 -18.06 1.23 -0.16
CA ASP A 96 -18.71 0.22 0.68
C ASP A 96 -17.79 -0.95 1.04
N SER A 97 -16.95 -1.42 0.10
CA SER A 97 -15.96 -2.46 0.40
C SER A 97 -14.86 -1.95 1.32
N LEU A 98 -14.34 -0.75 1.05
CA LEU A 98 -13.18 -0.19 1.73
C LEU A 98 -13.49 0.37 3.13
N THR A 99 -14.73 0.77 3.39
CA THR A 99 -15.15 1.28 4.71
C THR A 99 -15.61 0.16 5.65
N ASN A 100 -16.08 -0.97 5.10
CA ASN A 100 -16.59 -2.09 5.90
C ASN A 100 -15.59 -3.23 6.09
N SER A 101 -14.48 -3.23 5.35
CA SER A 101 -13.45 -4.26 5.42
C SER A 101 -12.04 -3.65 5.40
N SER A 102 -11.13 -4.19 6.18
CA SER A 102 -9.71 -3.80 6.17
C SER A 102 -9.03 -4.39 4.93
N LEU A 103 -9.17 -3.70 3.79
CA LEU A 103 -8.68 -4.16 2.47
C LEU A 103 -7.55 -3.29 1.91
N PHE A 104 -7.32 -2.12 2.49
CA PHE A 104 -6.30 -1.19 2.03
C PHE A 104 -4.98 -1.43 2.76
N ARG A 105 -3.86 -1.40 2.05
CA ARG A 105 -2.53 -1.51 2.65
C ARG A 105 -1.51 -0.73 1.86
N PHE A 106 -0.38 -0.43 2.49
CA PHE A 106 0.78 0.13 1.84
C PHE A 106 1.76 -0.98 1.47
N GLN A 107 2.54 -0.72 0.43
CA GLN A 107 3.57 -1.60 -0.07
C GLN A 107 4.86 -0.79 -0.26
N ALA A 108 5.98 -1.37 0.14
CA ALA A 108 7.31 -0.88 -0.15
C ALA A 108 8.02 -1.87 -1.07
N GLU A 109 8.46 -1.36 -2.23
CA GLU A 109 9.33 -2.09 -3.15
C GLU A 109 10.76 -1.56 -3.03
N PHE A 110 11.73 -2.45 -3.14
CA PHE A 110 13.15 -2.16 -2.94
C PHE A 110 13.89 -2.42 -4.23
N TYR A 111 14.76 -1.49 -4.61
CA TYR A 111 15.54 -1.56 -5.84
C TYR A 111 17.03 -1.39 -5.56
N ASP A 112 17.85 -2.15 -6.28
CA ASP A 112 19.29 -1.94 -6.44
C ASP A 112 19.57 -1.63 -7.91
N GLY A 113 19.69 -0.34 -8.23
CA GLY A 113 19.64 0.13 -9.61
C GLY A 113 18.24 -0.03 -10.21
N ASP A 114 18.14 -0.69 -11.37
CA ASP A 114 16.87 -0.93 -12.05
C ASP A 114 16.22 -2.28 -11.64
N GLU A 115 16.89 -3.09 -10.81
CA GLU A 115 16.43 -4.41 -10.42
C GLU A 115 15.84 -4.41 -9.00
N LYS A 116 14.71 -5.10 -8.83
CA LYS A 116 14.08 -5.30 -7.53
C LYS A 116 14.98 -6.18 -6.65
N SER A 117 15.39 -5.67 -5.50
CA SER A 117 16.41 -6.31 -4.65
C SER A 117 15.85 -7.31 -3.64
N GLN A 118 14.56 -7.21 -3.31
CA GLN A 118 13.88 -8.13 -2.38
C GLN A 118 12.36 -8.19 -2.62
N ASP A 119 11.72 -9.15 -1.96
CA ASP A 119 10.26 -9.29 -1.96
C ASP A 119 9.55 -8.03 -1.43
N ASP A 120 8.30 -7.87 -1.85
CA ASP A 120 7.43 -6.79 -1.40
C ASP A 120 7.17 -6.84 0.10
N VAL A 121 7.38 -5.71 0.76
CA VAL A 121 7.03 -5.54 2.17
C VAL A 121 5.73 -4.77 2.25
N PHE A 122 4.74 -5.31 2.96
CA PHE A 122 3.44 -4.69 3.12
C PHE A 122 3.20 -4.24 4.56
N SER A 123 2.39 -3.20 4.73
CA SER A 123 1.81 -2.84 6.02
C SER A 123 0.72 -3.82 6.45
N ASP A 124 0.21 -3.59 7.67
CA ASP A 124 -1.11 -4.08 8.07
C ASP A 124 -2.22 -3.57 7.13
N ASN A 125 -3.39 -4.19 7.23
CA ASN A 125 -4.56 -3.76 6.47
C ASN A 125 -5.39 -2.74 7.25
N TYR A 126 -5.92 -1.76 6.54
CA TYR A 126 -6.69 -0.65 7.08
C TYR A 126 -8.07 -0.58 6.45
N THR A 127 -9.05 -0.17 7.26
CA THR A 127 -10.31 0.39 6.77
C THR A 127 -10.08 1.82 6.30
N ILE A 128 -10.79 2.26 5.26
CA ILE A 128 -10.71 3.64 4.79
C ILE A 128 -11.92 4.45 5.26
N THR A 129 -11.69 5.69 5.67
CA THR A 129 -12.72 6.69 5.99
C THR A 129 -12.47 7.98 5.20
N GLY A 130 -13.47 8.86 5.11
CA GLY A 130 -13.32 10.13 4.38
C GLY A 130 -13.49 10.00 2.86
N LEU A 131 -14.24 8.99 2.40
CA LEU A 131 -14.63 8.82 0.99
C LEU A 131 -15.99 9.45 0.65
N ASP A 132 -16.73 9.90 1.65
CA ASP A 132 -18.09 10.46 1.50
C ASP A 132 -18.15 11.78 0.70
N ASP A 133 -17.03 12.50 0.60
CA ASP A 133 -16.97 13.83 -0.03
C ASP A 133 -16.62 13.79 -1.54
N ALA A 134 -16.47 12.61 -2.15
CA ALA A 134 -15.99 12.46 -3.53
C ALA A 134 -17.09 12.49 -4.60
N ASP A 135 -18.35 12.75 -4.23
CA ASP A 135 -19.48 12.80 -5.17
C ASP A 135 -19.67 14.21 -5.74
N THR A 136 -19.19 14.42 -6.98
CA THR A 136 -19.96 15.07 -8.04
C THR A 136 -19.27 14.84 -9.40
N ASN A 137 -19.95 14.10 -10.27
CA ASN A 137 -19.66 13.84 -11.69
C ASN A 137 -18.68 12.69 -12.00
N ALA A 138 -19.15 11.45 -11.82
CA ALA A 138 -18.63 10.31 -12.57
C ALA A 138 -19.09 10.38 -14.04
N GLY A 139 -18.51 11.32 -14.80
CA GLY A 139 -18.42 11.18 -16.25
C GLY A 139 -17.51 9.98 -16.56
N SER A 140 -17.83 9.23 -17.62
CA SER A 140 -17.23 7.94 -18.00
C SER A 140 -15.74 7.77 -17.67
N PRO A 141 -15.32 6.59 -17.19
CA PRO A 141 -13.92 6.34 -16.85
C PRO A 141 -13.03 6.46 -18.10
N VAL A 142 -12.30 7.58 -18.19
CA VAL A 142 -11.12 7.67 -19.04
C VAL A 142 -9.97 7.13 -18.21
N MET A 143 -9.51 5.93 -18.55
CA MET A 143 -8.40 5.29 -17.85
C MET A 143 -7.12 6.08 -18.13
N PRO A 144 -6.38 6.57 -17.11
CA PRO A 144 -5.10 7.24 -17.36
C PRO A 144 -4.09 6.23 -17.88
N THR A 145 -3.50 6.52 -19.06
CA THR A 145 -2.64 5.64 -19.86
C THR A 145 -1.22 5.40 -19.29
N TRP A 146 -0.97 5.68 -18.01
CA TRP A 146 0.38 5.58 -17.45
C TRP A 146 0.42 4.41 -16.47
N GLY A 147 1.08 3.32 -16.87
CA GLY A 147 1.44 2.23 -15.94
C GLY A 147 0.73 0.89 -16.15
N LEU A 148 0.25 0.56 -17.36
CA LEU A 148 -0.11 -0.82 -17.68
C LEU A 148 1.19 -1.64 -17.78
N VAL A 149 1.73 -2.05 -16.63
CA VAL A 149 2.72 -3.12 -16.57
C VAL A 149 1.97 -4.39 -16.94
N ALA A 150 1.93 -4.67 -18.24
CA ALA A 150 1.51 -5.95 -18.77
C ALA A 150 2.51 -6.99 -18.27
N GLY A 151 2.22 -7.58 -17.10
CA GLY A 151 2.87 -8.80 -16.66
C GLY A 151 2.60 -9.88 -17.70
N GLY A 152 3.54 -10.05 -18.63
CA GLY A 152 3.51 -11.08 -19.64
C GLY A 152 3.45 -12.44 -18.95
N LEU A 153 2.29 -13.08 -19.04
CA LEU A 153 2.17 -14.51 -18.81
C LEU A 153 3.08 -15.22 -19.82
N ALA A 154 4.23 -15.68 -19.37
CA ALA A 154 5.06 -16.61 -20.10
C ALA A 154 4.32 -17.95 -20.24
N ALA A 155 3.63 -18.15 -21.36
CA ALA A 155 3.18 -19.46 -21.77
C ALA A 155 4.39 -20.22 -22.32
N ALA A 156 5.12 -20.94 -21.46
CA ALA A 156 6.05 -21.97 -21.88
C ALA A 156 5.26 -23.13 -22.51
N GLY A 157 5.00 -23.03 -23.81
CA GLY A 157 4.46 -24.11 -24.62
C GLY A 157 5.54 -25.16 -24.90
N LEU A 158 5.63 -26.14 -24.02
CA LEU A 158 6.15 -27.47 -24.33
C LEU A 158 5.26 -28.10 -25.42
N MET A 159 5.76 -28.24 -26.65
CA MET A 159 5.29 -29.30 -27.56
C MET A 159 6.46 -29.85 -28.36
N MET A 160 6.71 -31.14 -28.16
CA MET A 160 7.55 -31.97 -28.99
C MET A 160 6.81 -32.34 -30.28
N ALA A 161 7.51 -32.28 -31.42
CA ALA A 161 7.45 -33.24 -32.53
C ALA A 161 8.56 -32.90 -33.53
#